data_AF-A0A1X3JH44-F1
#
_entry.id   AF-A0A1X3JH44-F1
#
_cell.length_a   1.000
_cell.length_b   1.000
_cell.length_c   1.000
_cell.angle_alpha   90.00
_cell.angle_beta   90.00
_cell.angle_gamma   90.00
#
_symmetry.space_group_name_H-M   'P 1'
#
loop_
_entity.id
_entity.type
_entity.pdbx_description
1 polymer ?
#
loop_
_entity_poly.entity_id
_entity_poly.type
_entity_poly.pdbx_seq_one_letter_code
_entity_poly.pdbx_strand_id
1 'polypeptide(L)' 'MSSEVIKQIQKIQDRGIIIYSKFRAAEFDQDDVYRESYFLVVEFNELIAENIIHDEKLVDQTACILHELRRIAIEGK' A
#
# COMPACT_ATOMS: atom_id res chain seq x y z
N MET A 1 -8.31 1.75 19.20
CA MET A 1 -7.50 1.05 18.19
C MET A 1 -6.29 0.43 18.88
N SER A 2 -6.01 -0.85 18.65
CA SER A 2 -4.79 -1.47 19.19
C SER A 2 -3.57 -0.81 18.53
N SER A 3 -2.54 -0.50 19.31
CA SER A 3 -1.26 0.01 18.79
C SER A 3 -0.67 -0.90 17.70
N GLU A 4 -1.05 -2.18 17.68
CA GLU A 4 -0.57 -3.16 16.72
C GLU A 4 -1.13 -2.94 15.31
N VAL A 5 -2.43 -2.64 15.19
CA VAL A 5 -3.09 -2.41 13.87
C VAL A 5 -2.52 -1.17 13.19
N ILE A 6 -2.25 -0.11 13.97
CA ILE A 6 -1.59 1.11 13.46
C ILE A 6 -0.22 0.78 12.88
N LYS A 7 0.60 0.00 13.59
CA LYS A 7 1.94 -0.40 13.14
C LYS A 7 1.87 -1.25 11.88
N GLN A 8 0.87 -2.12 11.75
CA GLN A 8 0.67 -2.92 10.55
C GLN A 8 0.31 -2.04 9.35
N ILE A 9 -0.57 -1.05 9.52
CA ILE A 9 -0.87 -0.09 8.46
C ILE A 9 0.36 0.74 8.07
N GLN A 10 1.12 1.23 9.05
CA GLN A 10 2.37 1.94 8.77
C GLN A 10 3.37 1.08 7.99
N LYS A 11 3.48 -0.21 8.33
CA LYS A 11 4.32 -1.16 7.59
C LYS A 11 3.86 -1.32 6.14
N ILE A 12 2.55 -1.30 5.87
CA ILE A 12 2.01 -1.31 4.50
C ILE A 12 2.39 -0.02 3.77
N GLN A 13 2.27 1.13 4.41
CA GLN A 13 2.69 2.42 3.84
C GLN A 13 4.18 2.40 3.46
N ASP A 14 5.04 1.98 4.39
CA ASP A 14 6.49 1.90 4.17
C ASP A 14 6.84 0.98 3.00
N ARG A 15 6.22 -0.20 2.93
CA ARG A 15 6.41 -1.13 1.82
C ARG A 15 5.93 -0.52 0.50
N GLY A 16 4.79 0.17 0.51
CA GLY A 16 4.27 0.83 -0.68
C GLY A 16 5.21 1.93 -1.20
N ILE A 17 5.78 2.73 -0.30
CA ILE A 17 6.78 3.75 -0.63
C ILE A 17 8.05 3.12 -1.21
N ILE A 18 8.50 1.99 -0.66
CA ILE A 18 9.68 1.25 -1.18
C ILE A 18 9.42 0.76 -2.60
N ILE A 19 8.26 0.16 -2.87
CA ILE A 19 7.89 -0.32 -4.22
C ILE A 19 7.91 0.85 -5.21
N TYR A 20 7.25 1.96 -4.87
CA TYR A 20 7.24 3.16 -5.69
C TYR A 20 8.67 3.68 -5.97
N SER A 21 9.51 3.72 -4.92
CA SER A 21 10.90 4.19 -5.05
C SER A 21 11.73 3.28 -5.96
N LYS A 22 11.57 1.96 -5.85
CA LYS A 22 12.25 0.98 -6.72
C LYS A 22 11.82 1.10 -8.17
N PHE A 23 10.53 1.31 -8.42
CA PHE A 23 10.02 1.58 -9.77
C PHE A 23 10.64 2.85 -10.35
N ARG A 24 10.70 3.94 -9.57
CA ARG A 24 11.35 5.20 -9.98
C ARG A 24 12.84 5.07 -10.23
N ALA A 25 13.50 4.14 -9.56
CA ALA A 25 14.91 3.79 -9.78
C ALA A 25 15.13 2.80 -10.94
N ALA A 26 14.08 2.40 -11.66
CA ALA A 26 14.10 1.35 -12.69
C ALA A 26 14.60 -0.01 -12.20
N GLU A 27 14.49 -0.27 -10.88
CA GLU A 27 14.78 -1.58 -10.28
C GLU A 27 13.57 -2.51 -10.36
N PHE A 28 12.36 -1.95 -10.41
CA PHE A 28 11.11 -2.65 -10.66
C PHE A 28 10.52 -2.21 -11.99
N ASP A 29 9.96 -3.17 -12.73
CA ASP A 29 9.07 -2.87 -13.85
C ASP A 29 7.59 -2.85 -13.42
N GLN A 30 6.70 -2.66 -14.39
CA GLN A 30 5.26 -2.60 -14.14
C GLN A 30 4.70 -3.91 -13.54
N ASP A 31 5.22 -5.07 -13.95
CA ASP A 31 4.77 -6.37 -13.50
C ASP A 31 5.24 -6.64 -12.06
N ASP A 32 6.45 -6.19 -11.71
CA ASP A 32 6.93 -6.20 -10.34
C ASP A 32 6.05 -5.33 -9.43
N VAL A 33 5.72 -4.11 -9.87
CA VAL A 33 4.82 -3.22 -9.11
C VAL A 33 3.44 -3.85 -8.95
N TYR A 34 2.89 -4.46 -10.01
CA TYR A 34 1.61 -5.18 -9.94
C TYR A 34 1.64 -6.29 -8.89
N ARG A 35 2.63 -7.19 -8.99
CA ARG A 35 2.75 -8.34 -8.09
C ARG A 35 2.90 -7.90 -6.64
N GLU A 36 3.82 -6.99 -6.36
CA GLU A 36 4.14 -6.59 -4.99
C GLU A 36 3.04 -5.72 -4.36
N SER A 37 2.40 -4.83 -5.13
CA SER A 37 1.31 -3.99 -4.62
C SER A 37 0.01 -4.75 -4.42
N TYR A 38 -0.25 -5.82 -5.19
CA TYR A 38 -1.44 -6.66 -5.01
C TYR A 38 -1.52 -7.22 -3.58
N PHE A 39 -0.43 -7.75 -3.06
CA PHE A 39 -0.39 -8.27 -1.68
C PHE A 39 -0.65 -7.18 -0.64
N LEU A 40 -0.12 -5.97 -0.86
CA LEU A 40 -0.36 -4.85 0.06
C LEU A 40 -1.82 -4.40 0.08
N VAL A 41 -2.49 -4.41 -1.08
CA VAL A 41 -3.92 -4.07 -1.18
C VAL A 41 -4.77 -5.09 -0.44
N VAL A 42 -4.49 -6.38 -0.60
CA VAL A 42 -5.20 -7.45 0.11
C VAL A 42 -4.98 -7.31 1.62
N GLU A 43 -3.73 -7.20 2.07
CA GLU A 43 -3.35 -7.05 3.49
C GLU A 43 -4.05 -5.82 4.12
N PHE A 44 -4.10 -4.70 3.41
CA PHE A 44 -4.76 -3.49 3.90
C PHE A 44 -6.28 -3.64 4.02
N ASN A 45 -6.92 -4.26 3.03
CA ASN A 45 -8.36 -4.49 3.04
C ASN A 45 -8.78 -5.44 4.15
N GLU A 46 -8.02 -6.51 4.38
CA GLU A 46 -8.24 -7.44 5.50
C GLU A 46 -8.14 -6.71 6.85
N LEU A 47 -7.09 -5.88 7.03
CA LEU A 47 -6.91 -5.10 8.26
C LEU A 47 -8.07 -4.15 8.55
N ILE A 48 -8.60 -3.46 7.53
CA ILE A 48 -9.74 -2.55 7.70
C ILE A 48 -11.04 -3.33 7.93
N ALA A 49 -11.23 -4.47 7.26
CA ALA A 49 -12.45 -5.27 7.43
C ALA A 49 -12.55 -5.88 8.83
N GLU A 50 -11.43 -6.30 9.41
CA GLU A 50 -11.38 -6.98 10.70
C GLU A 50 -11.33 -6.01 11.90
N ASN A 51 -11.00 -4.73 11.68
CA ASN A 51 -10.77 -3.77 12.75
C ASN A 51 -11.60 -2.50 12.58
N ILE A 52 -12.18 -1.99 13.67
CA ILE A 52 -12.77 -0.65 13.66
C ILE A 52 -11.64 0.38 13.77
N ILE A 53 -11.38 1.06 12.64
CA ILE A 53 -10.32 2.07 12.51
C ILE A 53 -10.97 3.45 12.44
N HIS A 54 -10.65 4.30 13.42
CA HIS A 54 -11.18 5.67 13.51
C HIS A 54 -10.20 6.73 13.00
N ASP A 55 -8.97 6.34 12.67
CA ASP A 55 -7.96 7.25 12.11
C ASP A 55 -8.11 7.33 10.59
N GLU A 56 -9.06 8.15 10.15
CA GLU A 56 -9.37 8.35 8.73
C GLU A 56 -8.16 8.82 7.94
N LYS A 57 -7.32 9.68 8.55
CA LYS A 57 -6.11 10.20 7.91
C LYS A 57 -5.12 9.07 7.60
N LEU A 58 -4.90 8.15 8.55
CA LEU A 58 -4.02 7.00 8.35
C LEU A 58 -4.54 6.09 7.23
N VAL A 59 -5.85 5.85 7.19
CA VAL A 59 -6.51 5.04 6.16
C VAL A 59 -6.38 5.70 4.79
N ASP A 60 -6.72 6.98 4.67
CA ASP A 60 -6.68 7.73 3.41
C ASP A 60 -5.27 7.81 2.83
N GLN A 61 -4.27 8.09 3.68
CA GLN A 61 -2.87 8.12 3.24
C GLN A 61 -2.42 6.77 2.70
N THR A 62 -2.81 5.68 3.35
CA THR A 62 -2.46 4.32 2.90
C THR A 62 -3.18 4.00 1.59
N ALA A 63 -4.46 4.32 1.49
CA ALA A 63 -5.24 4.12 0.27
C ALA A 63 -4.65 4.91 -0.92
N CYS A 64 -4.20 6.15 -0.71
CA CYS A 64 -3.53 6.95 -1.74
C CYS A 64 -2.24 6.28 -2.27
N ILE A 65 -1.39 5.76 -1.37
CA ILE A 65 -0.16 5.05 -1.77
C ILE A 65 -0.51 3.82 -2.61
N LEU A 66 -1.45 3.00 -2.13
CA LEU A 66 -1.87 1.78 -2.83
C LEU A 66 -2.53 2.08 -4.18
N HIS A 67 -3.31 3.16 -4.26
CA HIS A 67 -3.91 3.61 -5.50
C HIS A 67 -2.86 4.05 -6.53
N GLU A 68 -1.83 4.77 -6.11
CA GLU A 68 -0.73 5.17 -7.00
C GLU A 68 0.01 3.94 -7.56
N LEU A 69 0.31 2.96 -6.71
CA LEU A 69 0.94 1.70 -7.16
C LEU A 69 0.04 0.95 -8.14
N ARG A 70 -1.27 0.90 -7.88
CA ARG A 70 -2.24 0.30 -8.80
C ARG A 70 -2.28 1.05 -10.15
N ARG A 71 -2.20 2.38 -10.14
CA ARG A 71 -2.14 3.18 -11.37
C ARG A 71 -0.90 2.81 -12.18
N ILE A 72 0.27 2.74 -11.56
CA ILE A 72 1.51 2.31 -12.22
C ILE A 72 1.34 0.90 -12.79
N ALA A 73 0.83 -0.03 -11.98
CA ALA A 73 0.66 -1.43 -12.34
C ALA A 73 -0.29 -1.67 -13.53
N ILE A 74 -1.31 -0.83 -13.70
CA ILE A 74 -2.31 -0.99 -14.78
C ILE A 74 -1.99 -0.10 -15.98
N GLU A 75 -1.57 1.14 -15.74
CA GLU A 75 -1.45 2.16 -16.79
C GLU A 75 -0.01 2.36 -17.27
N GLY A 76 0.99 1.86 -16.54
CA GLY A 76 2.41 2.04 -16.85
C GLY A 76 2.90 3.49 -16.74
N LYS A 77 2.20 4.34 -15.97
CA LYS A 77 2.42 5.79 -15.84
C LYS A 77 2.75 6.26 -14.43
#